data_AF-A0A7Y5V2F6-F1
#
_entry.id   AF-A0A7Y5V2F6-F1
#
_cell.length_a   1.000
_cell.length_b   1.000
_cell.length_c   1.000
_cell.angle_alpha   90.00
_cell.angle_beta   90.00
_cell.angle_gamma   90.00
#
_symmetry.space_group_name_H-M   'P 1'
#
loop_
_entity.id
_entity.type
_entity.pdbx_description
1 polymer ?
#
loop_
_entity_poly.entity_id
_entity_poly.type
_entity_poly.pdbx_seq_one_letter_code
_entity_poly.pdbx_strand_id
1 'polypeptide(L)'
;MSKAIIVVDFAYKGQKRTGRGTGRQGLKAVLKYLQYRDKRNNHLAQNHAYERWQDRGMGLSYGEIFRNCDALQSKHVLAWTWVISPAPDLMELVPQRERRALLYELTERVVEDYYTERGFDVPEYSYLMHSAKTRPKDGEPPQEHLHTHIILPGTVPSTAERLPVYNNATKGHDRLFREIASHHFADMLDERGIDWRRLREEPEVQRDDPELDLDDFFSR
;
A
#
# COMPACT_ATOMS: atom_id res chain seq x y z
N MET A 1 -19.57 -6.06 8.82
CA MET A 1 -18.25 -6.40 8.23
C MET A 1 -17.22 -5.55 8.97
N SER A 2 -16.36 -6.20 9.74
CA SER A 2 -15.38 -5.49 10.57
C SER A 2 -14.51 -4.56 9.72
N LYS A 3 -14.25 -3.35 10.23
CA LYS A 3 -13.39 -2.35 9.57
C LYS A 3 -12.00 -2.96 9.25
N ALA A 4 -11.46 -2.71 8.06
CA ALA A 4 -10.13 -3.22 7.72
C ALA A 4 -9.03 -2.62 8.62
N ILE A 5 -8.04 -3.42 9.01
CA ILE A 5 -6.87 -2.94 9.77
C ILE A 5 -5.79 -2.35 8.86
N ILE A 6 -5.72 -2.81 7.61
CA ILE A 6 -4.81 -2.33 6.58
C ILE A 6 -5.48 -2.44 5.21
N VAL A 7 -5.20 -1.48 4.33
CA VAL A 7 -5.59 -1.50 2.93
C VAL A 7 -4.33 -1.69 2.09
N VAL A 8 -4.37 -2.68 1.21
CA VAL A 8 -3.29 -2.94 0.26
C VAL A 8 -3.84 -3.07 -1.16
N ASP A 9 -3.05 -2.63 -2.12
CA ASP A 9 -3.41 -2.65 -3.54
C ASP A 9 -2.19 -2.93 -4.42
N PHE A 10 -2.41 -3.62 -5.54
CA PHE A 10 -1.45 -3.69 -6.63
C PHE A 10 -2.08 -3.19 -7.92
N ALA A 11 -1.44 -2.20 -8.51
CA ALA A 11 -1.63 -1.84 -9.91
C ALA A 11 -0.36 -2.17 -10.70
N TYR A 12 -0.47 -2.13 -12.03
CA TYR A 12 0.69 -2.24 -12.91
C TYR A 12 0.67 -1.20 -14.01
N LYS A 13 1.86 -0.92 -14.55
CA LYS A 13 2.04 -0.20 -15.81
C LYS A 13 2.38 -1.22 -16.88
N GLY A 14 1.54 -1.29 -17.92
CA GLY A 14 1.84 -2.07 -19.12
C GLY A 14 2.89 -1.41 -20.01
N GLN A 15 3.49 -2.17 -20.92
CA GLN A 15 4.50 -1.66 -21.85
C GLN A 15 3.93 -0.66 -22.87
N LYS A 16 2.76 -0.97 -23.43
CA LYS A 16 2.09 -0.16 -24.45
C LYS A 16 1.19 0.89 -23.80
N ARG A 17 1.12 2.05 -24.44
CA ARG A 17 0.20 3.12 -24.04
C ARG A 17 -1.20 2.78 -24.55
N THR A 18 -2.07 2.30 -23.66
CA THR A 18 -3.49 2.06 -23.95
C THR A 18 -4.40 3.19 -23.45
N GLY A 19 -3.83 4.23 -22.83
CA GLY A 19 -4.57 5.40 -22.31
C GLY A 19 -3.67 6.44 -21.62
N ARG A 20 -4.25 7.49 -21.02
CA ARG A 20 -3.50 8.44 -20.16
C ARG A 20 -2.91 7.68 -18.96
N GLY A 21 -1.61 7.84 -18.71
CA GLY A 21 -0.95 7.26 -17.53
C GLY A 21 -0.46 5.82 -17.64
N THR A 22 -0.38 5.25 -18.85
CA THR A 22 0.17 3.90 -19.15
C THR A 22 1.48 3.99 -19.95
N GLY A 23 2.23 2.89 -20.07
CA GLY A 23 3.51 2.85 -20.78
C GLY A 23 4.64 3.58 -20.05
N ARG A 24 5.80 3.66 -20.72
CA ARG A 24 7.02 4.31 -20.20
C ARG A 24 6.81 5.75 -19.74
N GLN A 25 6.06 6.54 -20.52
CA GLN A 25 5.74 7.92 -20.14
C GLN A 25 4.85 7.98 -18.89
N GLY A 26 3.87 7.09 -18.78
CA GLY A 26 3.01 6.98 -17.61
C GLY A 26 3.77 6.60 -16.35
N LEU A 27 4.64 5.58 -16.44
CA LEU A 27 5.51 5.19 -15.32
C LEU A 27 6.44 6.34 -14.91
N LYS A 28 7.14 6.97 -15.87
CA LYS A 28 8.03 8.10 -15.59
C LYS A 28 7.30 9.26 -14.92
N ALA A 29 6.07 9.57 -15.35
CA ALA A 29 5.24 10.60 -14.72
C ALA A 29 4.86 10.24 -13.29
N VAL A 30 4.46 8.99 -13.04
CA VAL A 30 4.15 8.48 -11.68
C VAL A 30 5.39 8.55 -10.79
N LEU A 31 6.55 8.05 -11.22
CA LEU A 31 7.76 8.06 -10.39
C LEU A 31 8.23 9.47 -10.07
N LYS A 32 8.20 10.39 -11.06
CA LYS A 32 8.46 11.82 -10.83
C LYS A 32 7.49 12.40 -9.81
N TYR A 33 6.19 12.13 -10.00
CA TYR A 33 5.17 12.58 -9.07
C TYR A 33 5.46 12.05 -7.67
N LEU A 34 5.69 10.76 -7.49
CA LEU A 34 5.96 10.17 -6.17
C LEU A 34 7.20 10.77 -5.49
N GLN A 35 8.29 10.96 -6.24
CA GLN A 35 9.52 11.53 -5.69
C GLN A 35 9.35 12.99 -5.26
N TYR A 36 8.65 13.80 -6.06
CA TYR A 36 8.54 15.24 -5.85
C TYR A 36 7.24 15.67 -5.15
N ARG A 37 6.28 14.76 -4.96
CA ARG A 37 5.02 15.00 -4.23
C ARG A 37 5.30 15.07 -2.74
N ASP A 38 5.70 16.23 -2.27
CA ASP A 38 5.33 16.79 -0.96
C ASP A 38 6.07 18.10 -0.73
N LYS A 39 5.49 19.18 -1.26
CA LYS A 39 5.40 20.50 -0.61
C LYS A 39 4.58 21.42 -1.49
N ARG A 40 3.65 22.15 -0.87
CA ARG A 40 2.96 23.29 -1.48
C ARG A 40 3.94 24.40 -1.92
N ASN A 41 5.22 24.34 -1.50
CA ASN A 41 6.33 25.19 -1.94
C ASN A 41 7.61 24.36 -2.22
N ASN A 42 7.96 24.30 -3.50
CA ASN A 42 8.92 23.41 -4.15
C ASN A 42 10.42 23.75 -3.92
N HIS A 43 10.84 24.12 -2.70
CA HIS A 43 12.23 24.58 -2.46
C HIS A 43 13.18 23.53 -1.87
N LEU A 44 12.67 22.39 -1.37
CA LEU A 44 13.50 21.33 -0.76
C LEU A 44 13.74 20.12 -1.70
N ALA A 45 13.10 20.11 -2.87
CA ALA A 45 13.28 19.08 -3.90
C ALA A 45 14.64 19.15 -4.64
N GLN A 46 15.48 20.14 -4.30
CA GLN A 46 16.82 20.32 -4.88
C GLN A 46 17.96 19.85 -3.96
N ASN A 47 17.67 19.39 -2.74
CA ASN A 47 18.71 18.86 -1.88
C ASN A 47 18.95 17.38 -2.18
N HIS A 48 20.09 17.07 -2.81
CA HIS A 48 20.53 15.70 -3.11
C HIS A 48 20.66 14.82 -1.86
N ALA A 49 20.78 15.41 -0.66
CA ALA A 49 20.84 14.67 0.61
C ALA A 49 19.46 14.18 1.11
N TYR A 50 18.35 14.51 0.44
CA TYR A 50 17.01 14.07 0.82
C TYR A 50 16.58 12.84 0.01
N GLU A 51 17.29 11.73 0.20
CA GLU A 51 16.95 10.43 -0.41
C GLU A 51 15.69 9.87 0.27
N ARG A 52 14.55 10.02 -0.42
CA ARG A 52 13.23 9.60 0.08
C ARG A 52 12.91 8.13 -0.24
N TRP A 53 13.48 7.64 -1.33
CA TRP A 53 13.36 6.25 -1.71
C TRP A 53 14.21 5.39 -0.76
N GLN A 54 13.61 4.32 -0.26
CA GLN A 54 14.33 3.21 0.34
C GLN A 54 14.64 2.24 -0.80
N ASP A 55 15.92 1.97 -1.01
CA ASP A 55 16.41 1.14 -2.11
C ASP A 55 16.64 -0.30 -1.64
N ARG A 56 15.99 -1.24 -2.31
CA ARG A 56 16.15 -2.68 -2.16
C ARG A 56 16.54 -3.30 -3.53
N GLY A 57 17.33 -2.58 -4.31
CA GLY A 57 17.90 -2.98 -5.61
C GLY A 57 17.35 -2.23 -6.84
N MET A 58 16.30 -1.42 -6.70
CA MET A 58 15.70 -0.68 -7.82
C MET A 58 16.26 0.74 -8.00
N GLY A 59 16.99 1.28 -7.02
CA GLY A 59 17.65 2.59 -7.05
C GLY A 59 16.99 3.64 -6.16
N LEU A 60 17.68 4.76 -5.97
CA LEU A 60 17.33 5.84 -5.04
C LEU A 60 16.68 7.05 -5.73
N SER A 61 16.55 7.02 -7.06
CA SER A 61 15.95 8.09 -7.85
C SER A 61 14.93 7.56 -8.87
N TYR A 62 13.95 8.41 -9.23
CA TYR A 62 12.94 8.07 -10.24
C TYR A 62 13.58 7.68 -11.58
N GLY A 63 14.76 8.23 -11.88
CA GLY A 63 15.51 7.94 -13.09
C GLY A 63 16.13 6.55 -13.08
N GLU A 64 16.75 6.15 -11.97
CA GLU A 64 17.28 4.79 -11.77
C GLU A 64 16.17 3.76 -11.73
N ILE A 65 15.14 3.99 -10.90
CA ILE A 65 13.99 3.10 -10.76
C ILE A 65 13.32 2.89 -12.11
N PHE A 66 13.15 3.95 -12.91
CA PHE A 66 12.61 3.85 -14.26
C PHE A 66 13.48 2.98 -15.18
N ARG A 67 14.80 3.19 -15.19
CA ARG A 67 15.73 2.40 -16.01
C ARG A 67 15.71 0.93 -15.62
N ASN A 68 15.72 0.64 -14.33
CA ASN A 68 15.68 -0.72 -13.81
C ASN A 68 14.34 -1.39 -14.12
N CYS A 69 13.21 -0.68 -14.02
CA CYS A 69 11.91 -1.20 -14.48
C CYS A 69 11.94 -1.55 -15.97
N ASP A 70 12.53 -0.69 -16.81
CA ASP A 70 12.61 -0.93 -18.25
C ASP A 70 13.54 -2.10 -18.59
N ALA A 71 14.63 -2.28 -17.85
CA ALA A 71 15.54 -3.40 -18.03
C ALA A 71 14.94 -4.75 -17.54
N LEU A 72 14.17 -4.72 -16.45
CA LEU A 72 13.67 -5.91 -15.75
C LEU A 72 12.17 -6.18 -16.03
N GLN A 73 11.61 -5.57 -17.08
CA GLN A 73 10.21 -5.76 -17.45
C GLN A 73 9.91 -7.18 -17.95
N SER A 74 8.67 -7.63 -17.76
CA SER A 74 8.16 -8.80 -18.48
C SER A 74 7.44 -8.36 -19.75
N LYS A 75 7.00 -9.34 -20.56
CA LYS A 75 6.21 -9.11 -21.79
C LYS A 75 5.00 -8.18 -21.61
N HIS A 76 4.39 -8.17 -20.42
CA HIS A 76 3.15 -7.43 -20.18
C HIS A 76 3.27 -6.37 -19.09
N VAL A 77 4.23 -6.49 -18.18
CA VAL A 77 4.39 -5.60 -17.04
C VAL A 77 5.72 -4.87 -17.15
N LEU A 78 5.63 -3.55 -17.32
CA LEU A 78 6.78 -2.65 -17.23
C LEU A 78 7.19 -2.43 -15.76
N ALA A 79 6.19 -2.20 -14.91
CA ALA A 79 6.40 -2.08 -13.47
C ALA A 79 5.11 -2.43 -12.72
N TRP A 80 5.26 -3.06 -11.57
CA TRP A 80 4.24 -3.09 -10.53
C TRP A 80 4.33 -1.83 -9.69
N THR A 81 3.16 -1.32 -9.28
CA THR A 81 3.02 -0.17 -8.39
C THR A 81 2.09 -0.58 -7.26
N TRP A 82 2.65 -0.95 -6.11
CA TRP A 82 1.87 -1.39 -4.95
C TRP A 82 1.69 -0.25 -3.95
N VAL A 83 0.67 -0.37 -3.12
CA VAL A 83 0.41 0.52 -1.99
C VAL A 83 0.15 -0.32 -0.75
N ILE A 84 0.81 0.04 0.35
CA ILE A 84 0.52 -0.48 1.69
C ILE A 84 0.08 0.70 2.56
N SER A 85 -1.12 0.60 3.11
CA SER A 85 -1.76 1.69 3.83
C SER A 85 -2.46 1.18 5.09
N PRO A 86 -1.76 1.17 6.24
CA PRO A 86 -2.37 0.87 7.52
C PRO A 86 -3.51 1.82 7.84
N ALA A 87 -4.50 1.35 8.59
CA ALA A 87 -5.63 2.18 8.97
C ALA A 87 -5.16 3.36 9.85
N PRO A 88 -5.55 4.61 9.52
CA PRO A 88 -5.10 5.80 10.24
C PRO A 88 -5.39 5.76 11.74
N ASP A 89 -6.56 5.25 12.14
CA ASP A 89 -6.97 5.13 13.53
C ASP A 89 -6.12 4.14 14.34
N LEU A 90 -5.65 3.06 13.71
CA LEU A 90 -4.72 2.14 14.37
C LEU A 90 -3.30 2.70 14.42
N MET A 91 -2.87 3.40 13.36
CA MET A 91 -1.59 4.11 13.37
C MET A 91 -1.54 5.21 14.43
N GLU A 92 -2.69 5.78 14.82
CA GLU A 92 -2.75 6.74 15.92
C GLU A 92 -2.39 6.15 17.27
N LEU A 93 -2.70 4.86 17.50
CA LEU A 93 -2.31 4.13 18.71
C LEU A 93 -0.80 3.93 18.83
N VAL A 94 -0.08 3.94 17.70
CA VAL A 94 1.38 3.80 17.68
C VAL A 94 2.03 5.15 18.06
N PRO A 95 3.03 5.16 18.96
CA PRO A 95 3.76 6.38 19.30
C PRO A 95 4.29 7.09 18.06
N GLN A 96 4.07 8.42 17.95
CA GLN A 96 4.35 9.17 16.72
C GLN A 96 5.79 8.98 16.19
N ARG A 97 6.77 8.90 17.10
CA ARG A 97 8.18 8.70 16.77
C ARG A 97 8.49 7.32 16.15
N GLU A 98 7.63 6.34 16.37
CA GLU A 98 7.79 4.94 15.93
C GLU A 98 7.02 4.61 14.66
N ARG A 99 5.97 5.39 14.33
CA ARG A 99 5.09 5.16 13.16
C ARG A 99 5.84 4.98 11.84
N ARG A 100 6.87 5.81 11.62
CA ARG A 100 7.68 5.75 10.38
C ARG A 100 8.47 4.45 10.28
N ALA A 101 9.16 4.09 11.37
CA ALA A 101 9.95 2.86 11.43
C ALA A 101 9.06 1.63 11.29
N LEU A 102 7.92 1.62 12.00
CA LEU A 102 6.91 0.57 11.88
C LEU A 102 6.44 0.39 10.44
N LEU A 103 6.08 1.49 9.74
CA LEU A 103 5.58 1.37 8.37
C LEU A 103 6.66 0.90 7.38
N TYR A 104 7.91 1.28 7.57
CA TYR A 104 9.02 0.76 6.76
C TYR A 104 9.21 -0.74 6.96
N GLU A 105 9.28 -1.18 8.22
CA GLU A 105 9.39 -2.60 8.57
C GLU A 105 8.20 -3.41 8.05
N LEU A 106 6.97 -2.93 8.26
CA LEU A 106 5.76 -3.54 7.74
C LEU A 106 5.81 -3.67 6.22
N THR A 107 6.25 -2.62 5.51
CA THR A 107 6.34 -2.62 4.05
C THR A 107 7.30 -3.72 3.55
N GLU A 108 8.45 -3.87 4.21
CA GLU A 108 9.45 -4.87 3.82
C GLU A 108 8.95 -6.28 4.09
N ARG A 109 8.48 -6.57 5.32
CA ARG A 109 7.92 -7.89 5.67
C ARG A 109 6.80 -8.31 4.73
N VAL A 110 5.89 -7.39 4.41
CA VAL A 110 4.77 -7.66 3.48
C VAL A 110 5.25 -8.00 2.08
N VAL A 111 6.23 -7.25 1.54
CA VAL A 111 6.75 -7.50 0.19
C VAL A 111 7.51 -8.82 0.14
N GLU A 112 8.41 -9.05 1.09
CA GLU A 112 9.27 -10.23 1.14
C GLU A 112 8.45 -11.51 1.34
N ASP A 113 7.51 -11.52 2.28
CA ASP A 113 6.67 -12.69 2.53
C ASP A 113 5.70 -12.94 1.37
N TYR A 114 5.20 -11.89 0.72
CA TYR A 114 4.34 -12.10 -0.44
C TYR A 114 5.04 -12.88 -1.57
N TYR A 115 6.30 -12.57 -1.86
CA TYR A 115 7.05 -13.34 -2.87
C TYR A 115 7.42 -14.73 -2.38
N THR A 116 7.82 -14.85 -1.11
CA THR A 116 8.13 -16.14 -0.47
C THR A 116 6.94 -17.10 -0.51
N GLU A 117 5.76 -16.65 -0.10
CA GLU A 117 4.50 -17.42 -0.13
C GLU A 117 4.05 -17.75 -1.56
N ARG A 118 4.45 -16.92 -2.53
CA ARG A 118 4.22 -17.19 -3.96
C ARG A 118 5.25 -18.12 -4.58
N GLY A 119 6.25 -18.57 -3.81
CA GLY A 119 7.31 -19.47 -4.26
C GLY A 119 8.34 -18.82 -5.17
N PHE A 120 8.58 -17.51 -4.99
CA PHE A 120 9.55 -16.75 -5.76
C PHE A 120 10.62 -16.15 -4.86
N ASP A 121 11.81 -15.94 -5.43
CA ASP A 121 12.80 -15.04 -4.85
C ASP A 121 12.25 -13.60 -4.85
N VAL A 122 12.63 -12.83 -3.84
CA VAL A 122 12.24 -11.42 -3.73
C VAL A 122 12.93 -10.62 -4.85
N PRO A 123 12.18 -9.91 -5.72
CA PRO A 123 12.78 -9.06 -6.73
C PRO A 123 13.39 -7.82 -6.09
N GLU A 124 14.15 -7.08 -6.90
CA GLU A 124 14.52 -5.72 -6.58
C GLU A 124 13.24 -4.87 -6.41
N TYR A 125 13.21 -4.02 -5.39
CA TYR A 125 12.17 -3.01 -5.25
C TYR A 125 12.73 -1.71 -4.69
N SER A 126 11.99 -0.62 -4.89
CA SER A 126 12.22 0.62 -4.16
C SER A 126 10.88 1.12 -3.70
N TYR A 127 10.84 1.72 -2.52
CA TYR A 127 9.61 2.28 -1.98
C TYR A 127 9.85 3.63 -1.32
N LEU A 128 8.78 4.40 -1.17
CA LEU A 128 8.82 5.62 -0.39
C LEU A 128 7.54 5.75 0.41
N MET A 129 7.61 6.55 1.48
CA MET A 129 6.46 6.84 2.33
C MET A 129 5.95 8.25 2.10
N HIS A 130 4.64 8.35 1.96
CA HIS A 130 3.86 9.58 1.88
C HIS A 130 2.98 9.70 3.14
N SER A 131 2.64 10.95 3.47
CA SER A 131 1.66 11.27 4.51
C SER A 131 0.60 12.17 3.89
N ALA A 132 -0.67 11.78 4.01
CA ALA A 132 -1.80 12.62 3.69
C ALA A 132 -2.60 12.92 4.95
N LYS A 133 -3.55 13.87 4.88
CA LYS A 133 -4.58 13.99 5.91
C LYS A 133 -5.82 13.25 5.45
N THR A 134 -6.46 12.49 6.34
CA THR A 134 -7.79 11.93 6.05
C THR A 134 -8.76 13.08 5.81
N ARG A 135 -9.80 12.83 5.01
CA ARG A 135 -10.91 13.76 4.91
C ARG A 135 -11.71 13.66 6.22
N PRO A 136 -11.96 14.77 6.93
CA PRO A 136 -12.81 14.72 8.11
C PRO A 136 -14.17 14.18 7.71
N LYS A 137 -14.63 13.13 8.40
CA LYS A 137 -16.04 12.77 8.44
C LYS A 137 -16.69 13.65 9.51
N ASP A 138 -18.00 13.87 9.42
CA ASP A 138 -18.71 14.79 10.33
C ASP A 138 -18.37 14.49 11.80
N GLY A 139 -17.71 15.45 12.46
CA GLY A 139 -17.30 15.36 13.88
C GLY A 139 -15.93 14.74 14.18
N GLU A 140 -15.25 14.11 13.22
CA GLU A 140 -13.94 13.49 13.44
C GLU A 140 -12.77 14.41 13.01
N PRO A 141 -11.72 14.57 13.82
CA PRO A 141 -10.54 15.32 13.43
C PRO A 141 -9.81 14.63 12.27
N PRO A 142 -9.21 15.39 11.33
CA PRO A 142 -8.36 14.81 10.29
C PRO A 142 -7.18 14.05 10.90
N GLN A 143 -7.04 12.78 10.52
CA GLN A 143 -5.99 11.87 10.99
C GLN A 143 -4.82 11.88 10.02
N GLU A 144 -3.64 11.53 10.52
CA GLU A 144 -2.47 11.30 9.66
C GLU A 144 -2.61 9.98 8.90
N HIS A 145 -2.52 10.04 7.59
CA HIS A 145 -2.66 8.88 6.70
C HIS A 145 -1.33 8.52 6.06
N LEU A 146 -0.55 7.74 6.80
CA LEU A 146 0.72 7.19 6.32
C LEU A 146 0.47 6.02 5.36
N HIS A 147 1.24 5.99 4.27
CA HIS A 147 1.22 4.91 3.29
C HIS A 147 2.54 4.84 2.53
N THR A 148 2.88 3.66 2.04
CA THR A 148 4.03 3.45 1.16
C THR A 148 3.58 3.20 -0.26
N HIS A 149 4.36 3.72 -1.21
CA HIS A 149 4.30 3.34 -2.62
C HIS A 149 5.52 2.49 -2.92
N ILE A 150 5.30 1.26 -3.40
CA ILE A 150 6.34 0.29 -3.72
C ILE A 150 6.38 0.12 -5.24
N ILE A 151 7.58 0.16 -5.82
CA ILE A 151 7.82 -0.02 -7.25
C ILE A 151 8.65 -1.27 -7.43
N LEU A 152 8.13 -2.21 -8.23
CA LEU A 152 8.78 -3.49 -8.51
C LEU A 152 8.81 -3.74 -10.02
N PRO A 153 9.81 -4.48 -10.54
CA PRO A 153 9.87 -4.83 -11.95
C PRO A 153 8.82 -5.90 -12.32
N GLY A 154 8.67 -6.16 -13.62
CA GLY A 154 7.74 -7.19 -14.11
C GLY A 154 8.26 -8.62 -13.99
N THR A 155 9.49 -8.81 -13.50
CA THR A 155 10.16 -10.10 -13.39
C THR A 155 10.85 -10.26 -12.03
N VAL A 156 11.06 -11.51 -11.60
CA VAL A 156 11.83 -11.89 -10.40
C VAL A 156 13.12 -12.61 -10.81
N PRO A 157 14.18 -12.57 -9.98
CA PRO A 157 15.36 -13.41 -10.18
C PRO A 157 15.01 -14.91 -10.10
N SER A 158 15.81 -15.75 -10.77
CA SER A 158 15.84 -17.20 -10.60
C SER A 158 17.21 -17.76 -11.00
N THR A 159 17.48 -19.03 -10.73
CA THR A 159 18.78 -19.69 -10.95
C THR A 159 19.22 -19.74 -12.42
N ALA A 160 18.29 -19.79 -13.38
CA ALA A 160 18.60 -19.89 -14.81
C ALA A 160 18.38 -18.56 -15.53
N GLU A 161 17.16 -18.03 -15.48
CA GLU A 161 16.74 -16.77 -16.11
C GLU A 161 15.68 -16.07 -15.27
N ARG A 162 15.49 -14.75 -15.44
CA ARG A 162 14.43 -14.04 -14.71
C ARG A 162 13.04 -14.50 -15.14
N LEU A 163 12.14 -14.69 -14.17
CA LEU A 163 10.79 -15.19 -14.41
C LEU A 163 9.76 -14.04 -14.41
N PRO A 164 8.79 -14.01 -15.34
CA PRO A 164 7.72 -13.03 -15.30
C PRO A 164 6.75 -13.33 -14.14
N VAL A 165 6.36 -12.29 -13.39
CA VAL A 165 5.38 -12.42 -12.30
C VAL A 165 4.12 -11.61 -12.57
N TYR A 166 2.98 -12.27 -12.42
CA TYR A 166 1.65 -11.69 -12.62
C TYR A 166 0.78 -11.82 -11.37
N ASN A 167 0.14 -10.71 -10.98
CA ASN A 167 -0.87 -10.67 -9.94
C ASN A 167 -2.28 -10.73 -10.57
N ASN A 168 -3.12 -11.64 -10.09
CA ASN A 168 -4.45 -11.89 -10.63
C ASN A 168 -5.44 -12.18 -9.49
N ALA A 169 -6.49 -11.37 -9.40
CA ALA A 169 -7.52 -11.53 -8.38
C ALA A 169 -8.28 -12.87 -8.48
N THR A 170 -8.50 -13.39 -9.70
CA THR A 170 -9.17 -14.71 -9.86
C THR A 170 -8.31 -15.88 -9.39
N LYS A 171 -7.01 -15.66 -9.19
CA LYS A 171 -6.08 -16.62 -8.57
C LYS A 171 -5.87 -16.36 -7.08
N GLY A 172 -6.63 -15.45 -6.47
CA GLY A 172 -6.56 -15.13 -5.04
C GLY A 172 -5.31 -14.35 -4.63
N HIS A 173 -4.58 -13.76 -5.58
CA HIS A 173 -3.33 -13.07 -5.27
C HIS A 173 -3.57 -11.80 -4.43
N ASP A 174 -4.67 -11.09 -4.65
CA ASP A 174 -5.13 -9.94 -3.86
C ASP A 174 -5.53 -10.33 -2.44
N ARG A 175 -6.24 -11.46 -2.31
CA ARG A 175 -6.58 -12.03 -1.02
C ARG A 175 -5.33 -12.38 -0.23
N LEU A 176 -4.39 -13.12 -0.82
CA LEU A 176 -3.12 -13.49 -0.18
C LEU A 176 -2.35 -12.26 0.31
N PHE A 177 -2.25 -11.21 -0.51
CA PHE A 177 -1.56 -9.99 -0.11
C PHE A 177 -2.23 -9.27 1.07
N ARG A 178 -3.56 -9.23 1.08
CA ARG A 178 -4.32 -8.68 2.20
C ARG A 178 -4.15 -9.49 3.46
N GLU A 179 -4.13 -10.82 3.37
CA GLU A 179 -3.94 -11.73 4.50
C GLU A 179 -2.55 -11.54 5.11
N ILE A 180 -1.49 -11.61 4.29
CA ILE A 180 -0.10 -11.36 4.72
C ILE A 180 0.03 -9.99 5.39
N ALA A 181 -0.52 -8.94 4.75
CA ALA A 181 -0.42 -7.60 5.29
C ALA A 181 -1.21 -7.38 6.58
N SER A 182 -2.37 -8.04 6.70
CA SER A 182 -3.18 -7.98 7.91
C SER A 182 -2.49 -8.72 9.05
N HIS A 183 -1.94 -9.91 8.80
CA HIS A 183 -1.19 -10.66 9.81
C HIS A 183 0.01 -9.86 10.33
N HIS A 184 0.89 -9.37 9.44
CA HIS A 184 2.03 -8.56 9.87
C HIS A 184 1.64 -7.33 10.66
N PHE A 185 0.63 -6.58 10.21
CA PHE A 185 0.24 -5.37 10.94
C PHE A 185 -0.38 -5.69 12.30
N ALA A 186 -1.21 -6.74 12.39
CA ALA A 186 -1.77 -7.19 13.66
C ALA A 186 -0.67 -7.65 14.63
N ASP A 187 0.25 -8.49 14.16
CA ASP A 187 1.37 -9.01 14.98
C ASP A 187 2.25 -7.87 15.47
N MET A 188 2.58 -6.89 14.62
CA MET A 188 3.37 -5.74 15.02
C MET A 188 2.67 -4.84 16.06
N LEU A 189 1.34 -4.74 16.03
CA LEU A 189 0.58 -4.04 17.06
C LEU A 189 0.56 -4.85 18.37
N ASP A 190 0.40 -6.17 18.28
CA ASP A 190 0.38 -7.08 19.43
C ASP A 190 1.75 -7.15 20.13
N GLU A 191 2.85 -7.24 19.39
CA GLU A 191 4.23 -7.17 19.90
C GLU A 191 4.50 -5.88 20.70
N ARG A 192 3.78 -4.81 20.38
CA ARG A 192 3.87 -3.50 21.07
C ARG A 192 2.89 -3.37 22.23
N GLY A 193 2.08 -4.39 22.50
CA GLY A 193 1.05 -4.36 23.54
C GLY A 193 -0.09 -3.38 23.26
N ILE A 194 -0.33 -3.05 21.99
CA ILE A 194 -1.38 -2.11 21.59
C ILE A 194 -2.72 -2.86 21.53
N ASP A 195 -3.70 -2.44 22.33
CA ASP A 195 -5.05 -2.99 22.32
C ASP A 195 -5.88 -2.42 21.14
N TRP A 196 -5.55 -2.86 19.93
CA TRP A 196 -6.16 -2.37 18.69
C TRP A 196 -7.53 -2.98 18.39
N ARG A 197 -7.85 -4.15 18.98
CA ARG A 197 -9.06 -4.92 18.69
C ARG A 197 -10.34 -4.18 19.08
N ARG A 198 -10.30 -3.35 20.12
CA ARG A 198 -11.43 -2.48 20.52
C ARG A 198 -11.91 -1.54 19.41
N LEU A 199 -11.03 -1.14 18.49
CA LEU A 199 -11.40 -0.30 17.35
C LEU A 199 -11.96 -1.09 16.16
N ARG A 200 -12.07 -2.40 16.30
CA ARG A 200 -12.49 -3.35 15.26
C ARG A 200 -13.65 -4.25 15.68
N GLU A 201 -13.91 -4.34 16.97
CA GLU A 201 -15.16 -4.84 17.53
C GLU A 201 -16.33 -3.98 17.00
N GLU A 202 -17.30 -4.63 16.36
CA GLU A 202 -18.59 -3.98 16.07
C GLU A 202 -19.38 -3.93 17.39
N PRO A 203 -19.97 -2.78 17.77
CA PRO A 203 -20.83 -2.76 18.95
C PRO A 203 -21.98 -3.75 18.74
N GLU A 204 -22.26 -4.59 19.76
CA GLU A 204 -23.50 -5.38 19.78
C GLU A 204 -24.66 -4.40 19.70
N VAL A 205 -25.33 -4.36 18.56
CA VAL A 205 -26.60 -3.66 18.45
C VAL A 205 -27.58 -4.44 19.31
N GLN A 206 -27.87 -3.96 20.52
CA GLN A 206 -29.08 -4.35 21.23
C GLN A 206 -30.24 -4.00 20.30
N ARG A 207 -30.82 -5.03 19.67
CA ARG A 207 -32.11 -4.91 19.03
C ARG A 207 -33.13 -4.78 20.16
N ASP A 208 -33.33 -3.56 20.63
CA ASP A 208 -34.64 -3.19 21.13
C ASP A 208 -35.55 -3.26 19.89
N ASP A 209 -36.27 -4.37 19.71
CA ASP A 209 -37.40 -4.46 18.79
C ASP A 209 -38.59 -3.80 19.50
N PRO A 210 -38.94 -2.52 19.26
CA PRO A 210 -40.34 -2.16 19.31
C PRO A 210 -40.98 -2.83 18.09
N GLU A 211 -41.88 -3.77 18.34
CA GLU A 211 -42.81 -4.33 17.37
C GLU A 211 -43.32 -3.20 16.46
N LEU A 212 -42.73 -3.05 15.27
CA LEU A 212 -43.17 -2.08 14.28
C LEU A 212 -44.51 -2.59 13.77
N ASP A 213 -45.58 -2.03 14.31
CA ASP A 213 -46.94 -2.28 13.85
C ASP A 213 -47.09 -1.76 12.41
N LEU A 214 -46.96 -2.69 11.45
CA LEU A 214 -47.01 -2.41 10.02
C LEU A 214 -48.41 -1.99 9.54
N ASP A 215 -49.44 -2.10 10.38
CA ASP A 215 -50.81 -1.68 10.05
C ASP A 215 -50.99 -0.15 10.12
N ASP A 216 -50.10 0.56 10.85
CA ASP A 216 -50.13 2.03 10.96
C ASP A 216 -49.56 2.71 9.70
N PHE A 217 -48.75 2.01 8.91
CA PHE A 217 -48.05 2.58 7.73
C PHE A 217 -48.92 2.64 6.46
N PHE A 218 -50.01 1.87 6.40
CA PHE A 218 -50.89 1.79 5.22
C PHE A 218 -52.31 2.32 5.44
N SER A 219 -52.57 2.95 6.59
CA SER A 219 -53.88 3.51 6.90
C SER A 219 -54.06 4.95 6.38
N ARG A 220 -54.62 5.00 5.16
CA ARG A 220 -55.25 6.11 4.40
C ARG A 220 -54.39 7.00 3.50
#